data_AF-A0A3P9IYL7-F1
#
_entry.id   AF-A0A3P9IYL7-F1
#
_cell.length_a   1.000
_cell.length_b   1.000
_cell.length_c   1.000
_cell.angle_alpha   90.00
_cell.angle_beta   90.00
_cell.angle_gamma   90.00
#
_symmetry.space_group_name_H-M   'P 1'
#
loop_
_entity.id
_entity.type
_entity.pdbx_description
1 polymer ?
#
loop_
_entity_poly.entity_id
_entity_poly.type
_entity_poly.pdbx_seq_one_letter_code
_entity_poly.pdbx_strand_id
1 'polypeptide(L)'
;RSSSEPVEDTDTTSFVAEISLETNYPIQVTDPHLQMFSSPCEKCCCSAPPPKISDLMNDKDLLDILRLKLDPNHCTIKNWKNFASRWGMSYDELTLLEHRTQGSFSHSPTQEFLLRYNQKTVTELTELCRIYQRIDVLRLLQSWIEKDWPSRWQQTH
;
A
#
# COMPACT_ATOMS: atom_id res chain seq x y z
N ARG A 1 24.27 65.88 16.97
CA ARG A 1 24.83 64.52 16.99
C ARG A 1 24.07 63.78 15.88
N SER A 2 24.44 63.89 14.60
CA SER A 2 25.71 63.50 13.94
C SER A 2 26.03 62.05 14.31
N SER A 3 26.11 61.06 13.42
CA SER A 3 26.37 61.00 11.96
C SER A 3 25.80 59.64 11.44
N SER A 4 25.34 59.44 10.19
CA SER A 4 26.09 59.11 8.94
C SER A 4 27.31 58.19 9.16
N GLU A 5 27.65 57.16 8.39
CA GLU A 5 27.16 56.46 7.17
C GLU A 5 28.10 55.21 7.02
N PRO A 6 27.87 54.28 6.06
CA PRO A 6 28.60 53.02 5.88
C PRO A 6 29.77 53.13 4.89
N VAL A 7 30.78 52.25 4.99
CA VAL A 7 31.86 51.99 4.00
C VAL A 7 32.59 50.68 4.42
N GLU A 8 33.26 49.86 3.61
CA GLU A 8 33.83 50.04 2.27
C GLU A 8 34.13 48.67 1.63
N ASP A 9 34.29 48.71 0.31
CA ASP A 9 34.59 47.66 -0.65
C ASP A 9 35.88 46.86 -0.42
N THR A 10 36.00 45.70 -1.07
CA THR A 10 37.29 45.23 -1.61
C THR A 10 37.06 44.37 -2.84
N ASP A 11 37.42 44.95 -3.99
CA ASP A 11 37.64 44.29 -5.28
C ASP A 11 38.85 43.33 -5.25
N THR A 12 38.90 42.38 -6.19
CA THR A 12 39.95 42.33 -7.26
C THR A 12 40.13 40.91 -7.83
N THR A 13 39.53 40.74 -9.01
CA THR A 13 40.04 40.13 -10.26
C THR A 13 41.15 39.05 -10.28
N SER A 14 40.87 38.02 -11.10
CA SER A 14 41.70 37.42 -12.17
C SER A 14 42.89 36.51 -11.80
N PHE A 15 42.88 35.26 -12.31
CA PHE A 15 43.52 34.86 -13.59
C PHE A 15 43.66 33.32 -13.68
N VAL A 16 43.06 32.76 -14.76
CA VAL A 16 43.38 31.61 -15.67
C VAL A 16 44.35 30.49 -15.22
N ALA A 17 44.47 29.31 -15.82
CA ALA A 17 43.81 28.47 -16.83
C ALA A 17 44.53 27.09 -16.78
N GLU A 18 44.11 26.19 -17.68
CA GLU A 18 44.70 24.89 -18.08
C GLU A 18 43.98 23.69 -17.46
N ILE A 19 43.60 22.63 -18.17
CA ILE A 19 43.62 22.19 -19.58
C ILE A 19 42.82 20.86 -19.51
N SER A 20 41.91 20.46 -20.38
CA SER A 20 42.15 19.94 -21.72
C SER A 20 40.86 19.29 -22.23
N LEU A 21 40.43 19.71 -23.42
CA LEU A 21 39.86 18.96 -24.53
C LEU A 21 39.01 17.67 -24.31
N GLU A 22 37.86 17.74 -24.99
CA GLU A 22 37.17 16.68 -25.74
C GLU A 22 36.33 15.65 -24.97
N THR A 23 35.00 15.80 -25.10
CA THR A 23 34.17 14.68 -25.57
C THR A 23 32.93 15.22 -26.29
N ASN A 24 32.84 14.87 -27.57
CA ASN A 24 31.72 15.10 -28.47
C ASN A 24 30.45 14.46 -27.92
N TYR A 25 29.40 15.25 -27.66
CA TYR A 25 28.03 14.73 -27.65
C TYR A 25 27.07 15.73 -28.31
N PRO A 26 26.26 15.29 -29.28
CA PRO A 26 25.24 16.14 -29.87
C PRO A 26 24.11 16.40 -28.86
N ILE A 27 23.83 17.69 -28.65
CA ILE A 27 22.60 18.16 -27.99
C ILE A 27 21.42 17.78 -28.89
N GLN A 28 20.57 16.85 -28.44
CA GLN A 28 19.26 16.60 -29.01
C GLN A 28 18.21 17.15 -28.04
N VAL A 29 17.69 18.33 -28.36
CA VAL A 29 16.50 18.91 -27.72
C VAL A 29 15.29 18.38 -28.46
N THR A 30 14.42 17.58 -27.83
CA THR A 30 13.03 17.41 -28.30
C THR A 30 12.08 16.90 -27.19
N ASP A 31 11.17 17.79 -26.79
CA ASP A 31 9.77 17.66 -26.33
C ASP A 31 9.35 16.84 -25.06
N PRO A 32 8.58 17.44 -24.12
CA PRO A 32 7.96 16.78 -22.97
C PRO A 32 6.65 16.06 -23.33
N HIS A 33 6.74 14.90 -23.97
CA HIS A 33 5.62 13.97 -24.02
C HIS A 33 6.12 12.52 -24.04
N LEU A 34 6.71 12.09 -22.91
CA LEU A 34 6.96 10.68 -22.64
C LEU A 34 5.62 9.95 -22.46
N GLN A 35 4.99 9.62 -23.58
CA GLN A 35 4.15 8.45 -23.67
C GLN A 35 5.02 7.27 -23.29
N MET A 36 4.85 6.82 -22.05
CA MET A 36 5.42 5.60 -21.51
C MET A 36 4.77 4.43 -22.24
N PHE A 37 5.24 4.15 -23.45
CA PHE A 37 4.95 2.90 -24.14
C PHE A 37 5.57 1.78 -23.30
N SER A 38 4.71 1.09 -22.56
CA SER A 38 5.02 -0.16 -21.88
C SER A 38 5.44 -1.19 -22.92
N SER A 39 6.75 -1.30 -23.14
CA SER A 39 7.31 -2.51 -23.74
C SER A 39 7.06 -3.65 -22.74
N PRO A 40 6.49 -4.80 -23.16
CA PRO A 40 6.42 -5.97 -22.30
C PRO A 40 7.85 -6.35 -21.94
N CYS A 41 8.19 -6.22 -20.67
CA CYS A 41 9.53 -6.56 -20.25
C CYS A 41 9.67 -8.09 -20.28
N GLU A 42 10.19 -8.65 -21.38
CA GLU A 42 10.36 -10.11 -21.57
C GLU A 42 11.27 -10.77 -20.51
N LYS A 43 11.97 -9.98 -19.68
CA LYS A 43 12.90 -10.47 -18.64
C LYS A 43 12.87 -9.67 -17.32
N CYS A 44 11.86 -8.82 -17.06
CA CYS A 44 11.71 -8.32 -15.69
C CYS A 44 11.04 -9.42 -14.89
N CYS A 45 11.79 -10.05 -13.99
CA CYS A 45 11.22 -10.74 -12.83
C CYS A 45 10.66 -9.68 -11.88
N CYS A 46 9.71 -8.87 -12.35
CA CYS A 46 9.01 -7.91 -11.54
C CYS A 46 8.16 -8.75 -10.58
N SER A 47 8.70 -9.05 -9.41
CA SER A 47 7.96 -9.76 -8.36
C SER A 47 6.69 -8.96 -8.11
N ALA A 48 5.55 -9.66 -8.04
CA ALA A 48 4.31 -9.02 -7.68
C ALA A 48 4.53 -8.24 -6.36
N PRO A 49 4.11 -6.96 -6.28
CA PRO A 49 4.27 -6.18 -5.07
C PRO A 49 3.46 -6.81 -3.93
N PRO A 50 3.75 -6.52 -2.65
CA PRO A 50 2.90 -7.01 -1.57
C PRO A 50 1.43 -6.59 -1.79
N PRO A 51 0.48 -7.54 -1.77
CA PRO A 51 -0.91 -7.21 -2.06
C PRO A 51 -1.49 -6.33 -0.95
N LYS A 52 -2.36 -5.40 -1.34
CA LYS A 52 -3.20 -4.64 -0.41
C LYS A 52 -4.49 -5.39 -0.12
N ILE A 53 -5.16 -4.97 0.94
CA ILE A 53 -6.50 -5.48 1.26
C ILE A 53 -7.45 -5.18 0.09
N SER A 54 -7.34 -4.04 -0.60
CA SER A 54 -8.11 -3.75 -1.81
C SER A 54 -7.96 -4.83 -2.89
N ASP A 55 -6.77 -5.40 -3.08
CA ASP A 55 -6.51 -6.43 -4.09
C ASP A 55 -7.15 -7.76 -3.67
N LEU A 56 -7.04 -8.10 -2.38
CA LEU A 56 -7.71 -9.25 -1.78
C LEU A 56 -9.24 -9.16 -1.94
N MET A 57 -9.82 -7.97 -1.81
CA MET A 57 -11.27 -7.75 -1.92
C MET A 57 -11.84 -7.98 -3.33
N ASN A 58 -10.98 -8.01 -4.35
CA ASN A 58 -11.36 -8.34 -5.72
C ASN A 58 -11.53 -9.86 -5.93
N ASP A 59 -10.99 -10.68 -5.03
CA ASP A 59 -11.17 -12.13 -5.02
C ASP A 59 -12.41 -12.52 -4.21
N LYS A 60 -13.53 -12.80 -4.91
CA LYS A 60 -14.81 -13.10 -4.26
C LYS A 60 -14.81 -14.40 -3.47
N ASP A 61 -14.16 -15.44 -3.99
CA ASP A 61 -14.11 -16.74 -3.32
C ASP A 61 -13.29 -16.64 -2.02
N LEU A 62 -12.14 -15.96 -2.07
CA LEU A 62 -11.35 -15.69 -0.88
C LEU A 62 -12.14 -14.86 0.14
N LEU A 63 -12.81 -13.80 -0.32
CA LEU A 63 -13.61 -12.94 0.55
C LEU A 63 -14.73 -13.72 1.23
N ASP A 64 -15.44 -14.59 0.52
CA ASP A 64 -16.51 -15.40 1.09
C ASP A 64 -16.01 -16.38 2.15
N ILE A 65 -14.82 -16.98 1.96
CA ILE A 65 -14.19 -17.81 2.99
C ILE A 65 -13.82 -16.97 4.22
N LEU A 66 -13.28 -15.76 4.03
CA LEU A 66 -12.96 -14.86 5.13
C LEU A 66 -14.21 -14.46 5.91
N ARG A 67 -15.30 -14.12 5.22
CA ARG A 67 -16.61 -13.83 5.83
C ARG A 67 -17.07 -14.99 6.70
N LEU A 68 -17.06 -16.21 6.17
CA LEU A 68 -17.45 -17.41 6.92
C LEU A 68 -16.60 -17.61 8.19
N LYS A 69 -15.31 -17.29 8.11
CA LYS A 69 -14.35 -17.47 9.21
C LYS A 69 -14.34 -16.36 10.25
N LEU A 70 -14.76 -15.15 9.89
CA LEU A 70 -14.58 -13.96 10.72
C LEU A 70 -15.89 -13.28 11.11
N ASP A 71 -17.00 -13.49 10.40
CA ASP A 71 -18.32 -12.93 10.75
C ASP A 71 -18.93 -13.50 12.04
N PRO A 72 -18.80 -14.80 12.36
CA PRO A 72 -19.45 -15.36 13.56
C PRO A 72 -19.03 -14.65 14.85
N ASN A 73 -20.03 -14.35 15.69
CA ASN A 73 -19.87 -13.64 16.96
C ASN A 73 -19.64 -14.59 18.15
N HIS A 74 -18.94 -15.69 17.93
CA HIS A 74 -18.64 -16.63 19.01
C HIS A 74 -17.51 -16.08 19.88
N CYS A 75 -17.78 -15.78 21.15
CA CYS A 75 -16.86 -15.07 22.03
C CYS A 75 -15.51 -15.76 22.28
N THR A 76 -15.43 -17.08 22.12
CA THR A 76 -14.16 -17.83 22.28
C THR A 76 -13.26 -17.76 21.05
N ILE A 77 -13.78 -17.37 19.88
CA ILE A 77 -13.01 -17.28 18.64
C ILE A 77 -12.81 -15.81 18.30
N LYS A 78 -11.55 -15.39 18.17
CA LYS A 78 -11.21 -14.02 17.77
C LYS A 78 -11.70 -13.74 16.36
N ASN A 79 -12.54 -12.73 16.21
CA ASN A 79 -13.30 -12.42 15.00
C ASN A 79 -12.99 -11.01 14.47
N TRP A 80 -13.79 -10.53 13.50
CA TRP A 80 -13.63 -9.21 12.88
C TRP A 80 -13.53 -8.07 13.90
N LYS A 81 -14.29 -8.10 15.02
CA LYS A 81 -14.25 -7.06 16.05
C LYS A 81 -12.89 -6.95 16.72
N ASN A 82 -12.27 -8.09 16.98
CA ASN A 82 -10.95 -8.14 17.63
C ASN A 82 -9.88 -7.54 16.71
N PHE A 83 -10.02 -7.77 15.40
CA PHE A 83 -9.12 -7.25 14.37
C PHE A 83 -9.31 -5.74 14.21
N ALA A 84 -10.56 -5.30 14.02
CA ALA A 84 -10.94 -3.90 13.87
C ALA A 84 -10.55 -3.06 15.11
N SER A 85 -10.83 -3.56 16.32
CA SER A 85 -10.43 -2.91 17.56
C SER A 85 -8.91 -2.74 17.65
N ARG A 86 -8.13 -3.75 17.25
CA ARG A 86 -6.66 -3.67 17.26
C ARG A 86 -6.13 -2.63 16.27
N TRP A 87 -6.83 -2.41 15.16
CA TRP A 87 -6.52 -1.35 14.20
C TRP A 87 -7.17 -0.01 14.54
N GLY A 88 -7.66 0.16 15.76
CA GLY A 88 -8.08 1.45 16.30
C GLY A 88 -9.55 1.81 16.08
N MET A 89 -10.39 0.87 15.62
CA MET A 89 -11.84 1.12 15.59
C MET A 89 -12.37 1.20 17.03
N SER A 90 -13.07 2.30 17.35
CA SER A 90 -13.63 2.53 18.68
C SER A 90 -14.77 1.56 19.00
N TYR A 91 -15.10 1.42 20.30
CA TYR A 91 -16.22 0.56 20.72
C TYR A 91 -17.55 0.96 20.10
N ASP A 92 -17.82 2.27 20.01
CA ASP A 92 -19.06 2.78 19.43
C ASP A 92 -19.13 2.48 17.93
N GLU A 93 -18.01 2.62 17.21
CA GLU A 93 -17.93 2.25 15.78
C GLU A 93 -18.10 0.74 15.56
N LEU A 94 -17.49 -0.10 16.40
CA LEU A 94 -17.66 -1.55 16.37
C LEU A 94 -19.13 -1.94 16.60
N THR A 95 -19.76 -1.31 17.58
CA THR A 95 -21.17 -1.53 17.91
C THR A 95 -22.06 -1.10 16.76
N LEU A 96 -21.85 0.08 16.20
CA LEU A 96 -22.61 0.57 15.05
C LEU A 96 -22.47 -0.36 13.82
N LEU A 97 -21.25 -0.82 13.54
CA LEU A 97 -21.00 -1.71 12.41
C LEU A 97 -21.67 -3.08 12.59
N GLU A 98 -21.64 -3.63 13.80
CA GLU A 98 -22.37 -4.86 14.13
C GLU A 98 -23.87 -4.70 13.86
N HIS A 99 -24.50 -3.65 14.39
CA HIS A 99 -25.93 -3.42 14.22
C HIS A 99 -26.31 -3.24 12.75
N ARG A 100 -25.50 -2.52 11.96
CA ARG A 100 -25.76 -2.30 10.52
C ARG A 100 -25.65 -3.58 9.68
N THR A 101 -24.84 -4.54 10.10
CA THR A 101 -24.58 -5.77 9.35
C THR A 101 -25.33 -6.99 9.90
N GLN A 102 -25.98 -6.85 11.06
CA GLN A 102 -26.70 -7.92 11.72
C GLN A 102 -27.82 -8.49 10.84
N GLY A 103 -27.76 -9.80 10.59
CA GLY A 103 -28.77 -10.52 9.79
C GLY A 103 -28.76 -10.18 8.29
N SER A 104 -27.77 -9.42 7.81
CA SER A 104 -27.65 -9.11 6.39
C SER A 104 -26.89 -10.20 5.63
N PHE A 105 -27.45 -10.66 4.52
CA PHE A 105 -26.75 -11.57 3.59
C PHE A 105 -25.81 -10.82 2.63
N SER A 106 -26.09 -9.54 2.36
CA SER A 106 -25.34 -8.70 1.42
C SER A 106 -24.27 -7.84 2.08
N HIS A 107 -24.44 -7.50 3.37
CA HIS A 107 -23.49 -6.69 4.12
C HIS A 107 -22.85 -7.50 5.24
N SER A 108 -21.60 -7.89 5.05
CA SER A 108 -20.81 -8.60 6.05
C SER A 108 -19.98 -7.62 6.90
N PRO A 109 -19.92 -7.81 8.23
CA PRO A 109 -19.05 -7.00 9.08
C PRO A 109 -17.56 -7.19 8.73
N THR A 110 -17.14 -8.39 8.33
CA THR A 110 -15.76 -8.63 7.86
C THR A 110 -15.47 -7.82 6.60
N GLN A 111 -16.39 -7.80 5.63
CA GLN A 111 -16.22 -7.04 4.40
C GLN A 111 -16.14 -5.53 4.66
N GLU A 112 -17.03 -4.96 5.49
CA GLU A 112 -16.99 -3.54 5.85
C GLU A 112 -15.72 -3.17 6.63
N PHE A 113 -15.27 -4.05 7.54
CA PHE A 113 -13.98 -3.92 8.21
C PHE A 113 -12.83 -3.85 7.21
N LEU A 114 -12.72 -4.83 6.30
CA LEU A 114 -11.64 -4.86 5.30
C LEU A 114 -11.70 -3.65 4.37
N LEU A 115 -12.90 -3.22 3.98
CA LEU A 115 -13.11 -2.03 3.15
C LEU A 115 -12.57 -0.77 3.82
N ARG A 116 -12.75 -0.61 5.14
CA ARG A 116 -12.28 0.57 5.89
C ARG A 116 -10.76 0.67 6.00
N TYR A 117 -10.08 -0.47 5.89
CA TYR A 117 -8.62 -0.58 5.96
C TYR A 117 -8.01 -1.03 4.62
N ASN A 118 -8.69 -0.82 3.50
CA ASN A 118 -8.31 -1.37 2.19
C ASN A 118 -6.90 -0.97 1.72
N GLN A 119 -6.38 0.15 2.23
CA GLN A 119 -5.06 0.69 1.95
C GLN A 119 -3.92 -0.08 2.64
N LYS A 120 -4.23 -0.85 3.69
CA LYS A 120 -3.26 -1.70 4.39
C LYS A 120 -2.86 -2.89 3.53
N THR A 121 -1.68 -3.42 3.80
CA THR A 121 -1.20 -4.64 3.15
C THR A 121 -1.87 -5.88 3.72
N VAL A 122 -1.97 -6.95 2.92
CA VAL A 122 -2.40 -8.26 3.43
C VAL A 122 -1.41 -8.78 4.48
N THR A 123 -0.12 -8.41 4.40
CA THR A 123 0.88 -8.71 5.43
C THR A 123 0.49 -8.17 6.80
N GLU A 124 0.02 -6.93 6.90
CA GLU A 124 -0.49 -6.38 8.17
C GLU A 124 -1.72 -7.16 8.68
N LEU A 125 -2.60 -7.61 7.79
CA LEU A 125 -3.73 -8.48 8.16
C LEU A 125 -3.25 -9.85 8.67
N THR A 126 -2.20 -10.43 8.07
CA THR A 126 -1.61 -11.68 8.57
C THR A 126 -1.02 -11.52 9.97
N GLU A 127 -0.51 -10.33 10.31
CA GLU A 127 0.03 -10.07 11.64
C GLU A 127 -1.08 -10.08 12.71
N LEU A 128 -2.26 -9.53 12.41
CA LEU A 128 -3.42 -9.71 13.29
C LEU A 128 -3.77 -11.19 13.49
N CYS A 129 -3.67 -11.98 12.42
CA CYS A 129 -3.92 -13.42 12.51
C CYS A 129 -2.91 -14.11 13.43
N ARG A 130 -1.63 -13.72 13.41
CA ARG A 130 -0.61 -14.23 14.35
C ARG A 130 -0.89 -13.83 15.79
N ILE A 131 -1.13 -12.54 16.02
CA ILE A 131 -1.43 -11.97 17.35
C ILE A 131 -2.61 -12.69 18.01
N TYR A 132 -3.66 -12.95 17.25
CA TYR A 132 -4.87 -13.61 17.76
C TYR A 132 -4.88 -15.13 17.56
N GLN A 133 -3.76 -15.71 17.10
CA GLN A 133 -3.60 -17.14 16.84
C GLN A 133 -4.70 -17.71 15.90
N ARG A 134 -5.18 -16.91 14.95
CA ARG A 134 -6.10 -17.33 13.88
C ARG A 134 -5.33 -18.02 12.76
N ILE A 135 -4.75 -19.18 13.07
CA ILE A 135 -3.90 -19.95 12.15
C ILE A 135 -4.66 -20.39 10.90
N ASP A 136 -5.97 -20.63 11.03
CA ASP A 136 -6.85 -21.00 9.92
C ASP A 136 -6.99 -19.88 8.88
N VAL A 137 -7.08 -18.62 9.32
CA VAL A 137 -7.10 -17.44 8.43
C VAL A 137 -5.68 -17.13 7.95
N LEU A 138 -4.67 -17.26 8.81
CA LEU A 138 -3.28 -17.02 8.44
C LEU A 138 -2.84 -17.91 7.27
N ARG A 139 -3.10 -19.22 7.35
CA ARG A 139 -2.74 -20.18 6.28
C ARG A 139 -3.49 -19.90 4.98
N LEU A 140 -4.76 -19.49 5.08
CA LEU A 140 -5.56 -19.10 3.92
C LEU A 140 -4.92 -17.90 3.21
N LEU A 141 -4.61 -16.83 3.96
CA LEU A 141 -4.00 -15.62 3.41
C LEU A 141 -2.60 -15.88 2.84
N GLN A 142 -1.76 -16.64 3.54
CA GLN A 142 -0.42 -17.00 3.05
C GLN A 142 -0.49 -17.82 1.76
N SER A 143 -1.35 -18.84 1.72
CA SER A 143 -1.53 -19.63 0.50
C SER A 143 -1.97 -18.77 -0.67
N TRP A 144 -2.86 -17.80 -0.45
CA TRP A 144 -3.32 -16.90 -1.50
C TRP A 144 -2.21 -15.95 -1.99
N ILE A 145 -1.43 -15.37 -1.07
CA ILE A 145 -0.28 -14.51 -1.41
C ILE A 145 0.75 -15.28 -2.26
N GLU A 146 1.01 -16.55 -1.93
CA GLU A 146 2.04 -17.35 -2.60
C GLU A 146 1.58 -17.91 -3.95
N LYS A 147 0.31 -18.32 -4.06
CA LYS A 147 -0.18 -19.09 -5.22
C LYS A 147 -1.04 -18.28 -6.17
N ASP A 148 -1.91 -17.43 -5.66
CA ASP A 148 -2.94 -16.76 -6.45
C ASP A 148 -2.54 -15.33 -6.84
N TRP A 149 -1.95 -14.59 -5.88
CA TRP A 149 -1.61 -13.18 -6.09
C TRP A 149 -0.64 -12.91 -7.26
N PRO A 150 0.47 -13.66 -7.45
CA PRO A 150 1.43 -13.38 -8.52
C PRO A 150 0.78 -13.42 -9.90
N SER A 151 -0.08 -14.42 -10.15
CA SER A 151 -0.79 -14.56 -11.42
C SER A 151 -1.87 -13.50 -11.59
N ARG A 152 -2.59 -13.13 -10.52
CA ARG A 152 -3.60 -12.06 -10.56
C ARG A 152 -3.00 -10.69 -10.88
N TRP A 153 -1.83 -10.39 -10.31
CA TRP A 153 -1.11 -9.16 -10.59
C TRP A 153 -0.67 -9.09 -12.06
N GLN A 154 -0.10 -10.17 -12.60
CA GLN A 154 0.30 -10.26 -14.02
C GLN A 154 -0.85 -10.15 -15.02
N GLN A 155 -2.06 -10.54 -14.64
CA GLN A 155 -3.23 -10.45 -15.54
C GLN A 155 -3.82 -9.03 -15.60
N THR A 156 -3.48 -8.18 -14.64
CA THR A 156 -4.06 -6.83 -14.49
C THR A 156 -3.12 -5.72 -14.90
N HIS A 157 -1.83 -6.01 -15.13
CA HIS A 157 -0.75 -5.06 -15.42
C HIS A 157 0.09 -5.56 -16.60
#